data_AF-A0A7C4C389-F1
#
_entry.id   AF-A0A7C4C389-F1
#
_cell.length_a   1.000
_cell.length_b   1.000
_cell.length_c   1.000
_cell.angle_alpha   90.00
_cell.angle_beta   90.00
_cell.angle_gamma   90.00
#
_symmetry.space_group_name_H-M   'P 1'
#
loop_
_entity.id
_entity.type
_entity.pdbx_description
1 polymer ?
#
loop_
_entity_poly.entity_id
_entity_poly.type
_entity_poly.pdbx_seq_one_letter_code
_entity_poly.pdbx_strand_id
1 'polypeptide(L)'
;MAANGITRRQQKALTAILSTPTLLEASRVSGIPYRTLHRWVTEDAAFKKALSEAESLVFGEALRRLLSLQGQAIDNLAATLRDPLARRTEQLRAVEVILGHVIKLRSATEIAERLEDLEAKVKELTLSLPQDHQSE
;
A
#
# COMPACT_ATOMS: atom_id res chain seq x y z
N MET A 1 -12.17 25.25 13.36
CA MET A 1 -11.37 24.01 13.25
C MET A 1 -11.85 23.27 12.02
N ALA A 2 -10.95 22.81 11.13
CA ALA A 2 -11.36 22.08 9.92
C ALA A 2 -11.71 20.63 10.26
N ALA A 3 -12.57 20.00 9.45
CA ALA A 3 -13.21 18.70 9.72
C ALA A 3 -12.27 17.50 9.98
N ASN A 4 -10.95 17.65 9.81
CA ASN A 4 -9.95 16.57 9.97
C ASN A 4 -8.95 16.81 11.12
N GLY A 5 -9.24 17.71 12.07
CA GLY A 5 -8.38 17.93 13.24
C GLY A 5 -7.05 18.67 12.96
N ILE A 6 -6.74 18.99 11.70
CA ILE A 6 -5.58 19.79 11.30
C ILE A 6 -5.98 21.18 10.77
N THR A 7 -5.07 22.15 10.87
CA THR A 7 -5.30 23.54 10.42
C THR A 7 -5.19 23.67 8.90
N ARG A 8 -5.74 24.75 8.30
CA ARG A 8 -5.54 25.03 6.86
C ARG A 8 -4.07 25.13 6.46
N ARG A 9 -3.23 25.66 7.36
CA ARG A 9 -1.77 25.74 7.15
C ARG A 9 -1.14 24.36 7.10
N GLN A 10 -1.58 23.45 7.97
CA GLN A 10 -1.19 22.04 7.94
C GLN A 10 -1.72 21.32 6.70
N GLN A 11 -2.94 21.60 6.25
CA GLN A 11 -3.45 21.05 4.99
C GLN A 11 -2.53 21.42 3.80
N LYS A 12 -2.09 22.68 3.72
CA LYS A 12 -1.15 23.14 2.69
C LYS A 12 0.22 22.45 2.79
N ALA A 13 0.70 22.24 4.02
CA ALA A 13 1.93 21.46 4.25
C ALA A 13 1.79 20.03 3.74
N LEU A 14 0.68 19.37 4.05
CA LEU A 14 0.38 18.00 3.67
C LEU A 14 0.49 17.80 2.15
N THR A 15 -0.17 18.65 1.36
CA THR A 15 -0.13 18.59 -0.10
C THR A 15 1.30 18.78 -0.63
N ALA A 16 2.07 19.70 -0.06
CA ALA A 16 3.45 19.93 -0.46
C ALA A 16 4.37 18.74 -0.12
N ILE A 17 4.18 18.11 1.04
CA ILE A 17 4.94 16.91 1.45
C ILE A 17 4.66 15.76 0.48
N LEU A 18 3.39 15.51 0.13
CA LEU A 18 3.02 14.41 -0.78
C LEU A 18 3.50 14.62 -2.22
N SER A 19 3.84 15.85 -2.60
CA SER A 19 4.22 16.21 -3.97
C SER A 19 5.73 16.42 -4.14
N THR A 20 6.54 16.29 -3.08
CA THR A 20 7.98 16.53 -3.12
C THR A 20 8.76 15.43 -2.41
N PRO A 21 9.99 15.11 -2.86
CA PRO A 21 10.80 14.04 -2.29
C PRO A 21 11.38 14.37 -0.90
N THR A 22 11.41 15.64 -0.49
CA THR A 22 12.03 16.04 0.78
C THR A 22 11.23 17.11 1.54
N LEU A 23 11.31 17.11 2.87
CA LEU A 23 10.71 18.14 3.71
C LEU A 23 11.30 19.54 3.45
N LEU A 24 12.55 19.63 2.97
CA LEU A 24 13.17 20.89 2.58
C LEU A 24 12.47 21.49 1.36
N GLU A 25 12.19 20.68 0.35
CA GLU A 25 11.45 21.14 -0.83
C GLU A 25 9.98 21.42 -0.49
N ALA A 26 9.34 20.57 0.31
CA ALA A 26 8.00 20.81 0.84
C ALA A 26 7.91 22.16 1.58
N SER A 27 8.97 22.55 2.31
CA SER A 27 9.05 23.84 2.99
C SER A 27 9.02 25.02 2.03
N ARG A 28 9.75 24.92 0.91
CA ARG A 28 9.79 25.93 -0.16
C ARG A 28 8.45 26.04 -0.88
N VAL A 29 7.84 24.90 -1.23
CA VAL A 29 6.56 24.83 -1.95
C VAL A 29 5.40 25.33 -1.08
N SER A 30 5.34 24.91 0.19
CA SER A 30 4.27 25.32 1.10
C SER A 30 4.44 26.74 1.65
N GLY A 31 5.67 27.27 1.65
CA GLY A 31 6.03 28.52 2.33
C GLY A 31 6.06 28.39 3.85
N ILE A 32 6.17 27.16 4.37
CA ILE A 32 6.18 26.87 5.81
C ILE A 32 7.62 26.53 6.21
N PRO A 33 8.18 27.14 7.27
CA PRO A 33 9.56 26.89 7.67
C PRO A 33 9.82 25.39 7.91
N TYR A 34 10.98 24.91 7.45
CA TYR A 34 11.39 23.51 7.59
C TYR A 34 11.27 23.00 9.03
N ARG A 35 11.74 23.77 10.02
CA ARG A 35 11.63 23.42 11.45
C ARG A 35 10.18 23.18 11.89
N THR A 36 9.23 23.93 11.35
CA THR A 36 7.80 23.76 11.64
C THR A 36 7.26 22.48 11.01
N LEU A 37 7.60 22.21 9.74
CA LEU A 37 7.20 20.95 9.07
C LEU A 37 7.78 19.74 9.80
N HIS A 38 9.08 19.77 10.10
CA HIS A 38 9.75 18.71 10.83
C HIS A 38 9.05 18.43 12.15
N ARG A 39 8.82 19.46 12.98
CA ARG A 39 8.11 19.32 14.26
C ARG A 39 6.72 18.70 14.08
N TRP A 40 5.95 19.10 13.07
CA TRP A 40 4.63 18.50 12.85
C TRP A 40 4.71 17.03 12.46
N VAL A 41 5.67 16.66 11.60
CA VAL A 41 5.89 15.26 11.22
C VAL A 41 6.42 14.42 12.39
N THR A 42 7.15 15.01 13.34
CA THR A 42 7.79 14.27 14.45
C THR A 42 7.04 14.30 15.77
N GLU A 43 6.26 15.34 16.06
CA GLU A 43 5.68 15.57 17.40
C GLU A 43 4.17 15.79 17.39
N ASP A 44 3.58 16.23 16.27
CA ASP A 44 2.14 16.51 16.19
C ASP A 44 1.36 15.26 15.78
N ALA A 45 0.69 14.62 16.74
CA ALA A 45 -0.06 13.39 16.53
C ALA A 45 -1.21 13.56 15.51
N ALA A 46 -1.90 14.71 15.50
CA ALA A 46 -2.98 14.96 14.55
C ALA A 46 -2.43 15.11 13.12
N PHE A 47 -1.30 15.79 12.97
CA PHE A 47 -0.64 15.94 11.68
C PHE A 47 -0.09 14.62 11.13
N LYS A 48 0.58 13.82 11.98
CA LYS A 48 1.07 12.48 11.61
C LYS A 48 -0.04 11.58 11.10
N LYS A 49 -1.17 11.55 11.82
CA LYS A 49 -2.34 10.75 11.43
C LYS A 49 -2.86 11.20 10.07
N ALA A 50 -3.06 12.49 9.88
CA ALA A 50 -3.52 13.03 8.60
C ALA A 50 -2.54 12.76 7.44
N LEU A 51 -1.22 12.81 7.70
CA LEU A 51 -0.20 12.48 6.71
C LEU A 51 -0.27 11.01 6.31
N SER A 52 -0.32 10.09 7.29
CA SER A 52 -0.43 8.65 7.03
C SER A 52 -1.72 8.28 6.29
N GLU A 53 -2.85 8.90 6.61
CA GLU A 53 -4.11 8.71 5.90
C GLU A 53 -4.00 9.18 4.44
N ALA A 54 -3.38 10.34 4.21
CA ALA A 54 -3.23 10.87 2.85
C ALA A 54 -2.22 10.07 2.02
N GLU A 55 -1.12 9.60 2.61
CA GLU A 55 -0.18 8.67 1.99
C GLU A 55 -0.88 7.36 1.60
N SER A 56 -1.72 6.82 2.49
CA SER A 56 -2.53 5.63 2.22
C SER A 56 -3.47 5.82 1.02
N LEU A 57 -4.07 7.00 0.88
CA LEU A 57 -4.94 7.33 -0.26
C LEU A 57 -4.15 7.37 -1.58
N VAL A 58 -3.00 8.05 -1.58
CA VAL A 58 -2.11 8.14 -2.76
C VAL A 58 -1.59 6.75 -3.13
N PHE A 59 -1.17 5.96 -2.15
CA PHE A 59 -0.73 4.59 -2.36
C PHE A 59 -1.86 3.72 -2.93
N GLY A 60 -3.06 3.84 -2.39
CA GLY A 60 -4.23 3.12 -2.90
C GLY A 60 -4.56 3.47 -4.35
N GLU A 61 -4.38 4.72 -4.76
CA GLU A 61 -4.53 5.12 -6.17
C GLU A 61 -3.45 4.50 -7.07
N ALA A 62 -2.19 4.57 -6.66
CA ALA A 62 -1.08 3.94 -7.37
C ALA A 62 -1.29 2.43 -7.53
N LEU A 63 -1.75 1.77 -6.47
CA LEU A 63 -2.09 0.34 -6.48
C LEU A 63 -3.21 0.04 -7.47
N ARG A 64 -4.32 0.79 -7.45
CA ARG A 64 -5.42 0.62 -8.43
C ARG A 64 -4.92 0.76 -9.87
N ARG A 65 -4.04 1.74 -10.12
CA ARG A 65 -3.43 1.92 -11.44
C ARG A 65 -2.58 0.71 -11.84
N LEU A 66 -1.73 0.20 -10.94
CA LEU A 66 -0.94 -1.01 -11.20
C LEU A 66 -1.83 -2.23 -11.49
N LEU A 67 -2.88 -2.43 -10.68
CA LEU A 67 -3.86 -3.51 -10.89
C LEU A 67 -4.55 -3.38 -12.25
N SER A 68 -4.90 -2.16 -12.68
CA SER A 68 -5.51 -1.94 -14.00
C SER A 68 -4.59 -2.32 -15.17
N LEU A 69 -3.27 -2.21 -15.00
CA LEU A 69 -2.28 -2.57 -16.02
C LEU A 69 -2.03 -4.08 -16.09
N GLN A 70 -2.44 -4.84 -15.07
CA GLN A 70 -2.21 -6.28 -14.99
C GLN A 70 -2.83 -7.04 -16.16
N GLY A 71 -4.08 -6.71 -16.54
CA GLY A 71 -4.77 -7.36 -17.67
C GLY A 71 -4.01 -7.17 -18.99
N GLN A 72 -3.62 -5.93 -19.28
CA GLN A 72 -2.82 -5.62 -20.47
C GLN A 72 -1.47 -6.34 -20.48
N ALA A 73 -0.80 -6.46 -19.33
CA ALA A 73 0.45 -7.21 -19.23
C ALA A 73 0.26 -8.70 -19.55
N ILE A 74 -0.83 -9.30 -19.08
CA ILE A 74 -1.19 -10.70 -19.38
C ILE A 74 -1.50 -10.86 -20.88
N ASP A 75 -2.26 -9.94 -21.46
CA ASP A 75 -2.58 -9.96 -22.90
C ASP A 75 -1.33 -9.87 -23.76
N ASN A 76 -0.38 -9.01 -23.38
CA ASN A 76 0.91 -8.88 -24.07
C ASN A 76 1.75 -10.15 -23.95
N LEU A 77 1.78 -10.80 -22.77
CA LEU A 77 2.45 -12.10 -22.61
C LEU A 77 1.82 -13.17 -23.52
N ALA A 78 0.49 -13.22 -23.60
CA ALA A 78 -0.22 -14.15 -24.47
C ALA A 78 0.01 -13.84 -25.96
N ALA A 79 0.13 -12.56 -26.32
CA ALA A 79 0.47 -12.14 -27.67
C ALA A 79 1.89 -12.59 -28.06
N THR A 80 2.89 -12.41 -27.19
CA THR A 80 4.27 -12.88 -27.42
C THR A 80 4.33 -14.38 -27.68
N LEU A 81 3.51 -15.18 -26.99
CA LEU A 81 3.45 -16.63 -27.20
C LEU A 81 2.81 -17.02 -28.54
N ARG A 82 1.90 -16.20 -29.06
CA ARG A 82 1.21 -16.44 -30.34
C ARG A 82 1.93 -15.81 -31.53
N ASP A 83 2.86 -14.91 -31.30
CA ASP A 83 3.59 -14.20 -32.35
C ASP A 83 4.64 -15.13 -33.01
N PRO A 84 4.45 -15.51 -34.29
CA PRO A 84 5.40 -16.34 -35.00
C PRO A 84 6.72 -15.60 -35.33
N LEU A 85 6.74 -14.27 -35.23
CA LEU A 85 7.93 -13.45 -35.46
C LEU A 85 8.75 -13.19 -34.19
N ALA A 86 8.18 -13.47 -33.00
CA ALA A 86 8.90 -13.32 -31.74
C ALA A 86 10.10 -14.26 -31.66
N ARG A 87 11.19 -13.80 -31.05
CA ARG A 87 12.39 -14.64 -30.89
C ARG A 87 12.08 -15.79 -29.94
N ARG A 88 12.62 -16.98 -30.21
CA ARG A 88 12.45 -18.16 -29.33
C ARG A 88 12.82 -17.87 -27.87
N THR A 89 13.83 -17.04 -27.65
CA THR A 89 14.25 -16.61 -26.31
C THR A 89 13.21 -15.74 -25.61
N GLU A 90 12.50 -14.87 -26.34
CA GLU A 90 11.41 -14.03 -25.81
C GLU A 90 10.19 -14.87 -25.46
N GLN A 91 9.83 -15.83 -26.33
CA GLN A 91 8.76 -16.79 -26.08
C GLN A 91 9.07 -17.66 -24.85
N LEU A 92 10.27 -18.23 -24.75
CA LEU A 92 10.67 -19.06 -23.61
C LEU A 92 10.63 -18.26 -22.29
N ARG A 93 11.09 -17.01 -22.33
CA ARG A 93 11.05 -16.12 -21.15
C ARG A 93 9.62 -15.77 -20.75
N ALA A 94 8.73 -15.55 -21.72
CA ALA A 94 7.31 -15.35 -21.44
C ALA A 94 6.68 -16.59 -20.78
N VAL A 95 6.98 -17.80 -21.27
CA VAL A 95 6.55 -19.06 -20.64
C VAL A 95 7.04 -19.16 -19.20
N GLU A 96 8.35 -18.93 -18.96
CA GLU A 96 8.95 -18.98 -17.63
C GLU A 96 8.29 -17.99 -16.65
N VAL A 97 8.07 -16.75 -17.10
CA VAL A 97 7.40 -15.70 -16.33
C VAL A 97 5.97 -16.14 -15.97
N ILE A 98 5.20 -16.65 -16.94
CA ILE A 98 3.80 -17.08 -16.70
C ILE A 98 3.77 -18.23 -15.68
N LEU A 99 4.51 -19.31 -15.91
CA LEU A 99 4.50 -20.48 -15.03
C LEU A 99 5.00 -20.13 -13.62
N GLY A 100 6.04 -19.29 -13.52
CA GLY A 100 6.56 -18.81 -12.23
C GLY A 100 5.54 -17.98 -11.45
N HIS A 101 4.77 -17.12 -12.12
CA HIS A 101 3.73 -16.31 -11.46
C HIS A 101 2.51 -17.14 -11.05
N VAL A 102 2.11 -18.14 -11.85
CA VAL A 102 0.99 -19.04 -11.50
C VAL A 102 1.28 -19.79 -10.19
N ILE A 103 2.50 -20.32 -10.04
CA ILE A 103 2.91 -21.02 -8.81
C ILE A 103 2.90 -20.04 -7.62
N LYS A 104 3.48 -18.85 -7.78
CA LYS A 104 3.50 -17.83 -6.72
C LYS A 104 2.10 -17.38 -6.29
N LEU A 105 1.21 -17.16 -7.25
CA LEU A 105 -0.17 -16.74 -6.96
C LEU A 105 -0.90 -17.83 -6.17
N ARG A 106 -0.78 -19.09 -6.61
CA ARG A 106 -1.37 -20.23 -5.89
C ARG A 106 -0.83 -20.35 -4.47
N SER A 107 0.48 -20.22 -4.27
CA SER A 107 1.05 -20.28 -2.92
C SER A 107 0.58 -19.11 -2.05
N ALA A 108 0.46 -17.90 -2.61
CA ALA A 108 -0.02 -16.74 -1.88
C ALA A 108 -1.49 -16.90 -1.44
N THR A 109 -2.36 -17.44 -2.31
CA THR A 109 -3.76 -17.71 -1.97
C THR A 109 -3.89 -18.80 -0.91
N GLU A 110 -3.17 -19.91 -1.07
CA GLU A 110 -3.17 -21.00 -0.07
C GLU A 110 -2.66 -20.54 1.30
N ILE A 111 -1.65 -19.65 1.35
CA ILE A 111 -1.14 -19.08 2.60
C ILE A 111 -2.17 -18.14 3.23
N ALA A 112 -2.83 -17.30 2.43
CA ALA A 112 -3.84 -16.37 2.92
C ALA A 112 -5.05 -17.11 3.51
N GLU A 113 -5.56 -18.13 2.82
CA GLU A 113 -6.66 -19.00 3.31
C GLU A 113 -6.28 -19.68 4.63
N ARG A 114 -5.07 -20.25 4.70
CA ARG A 114 -4.58 -20.88 5.93
C ARG A 114 -4.40 -19.89 7.07
N LEU A 115 -4.04 -18.64 6.78
CA LEU A 115 -3.90 -17.60 7.79
C LEU A 115 -5.28 -17.19 8.32
N GLU A 116 -6.28 -17.02 7.46
CA GLU A 116 -7.66 -16.71 7.86
C GLU A 116 -8.25 -17.83 8.73
N ASP A 117 -8.05 -19.09 8.35
CA ASP A 117 -8.46 -20.25 9.15
C ASP A 117 -7.81 -20.26 10.55
N LEU A 118 -6.52 -19.90 10.62
CA LEU A 118 -5.79 -19.82 11.88
C LEU A 118 -6.29 -18.66 12.73
N GLU A 119 -6.49 -17.47 12.15
CA GLU A 119 -7.03 -16.30 12.83
C GLU A 119 -8.44 -16.58 13.39
N ALA A 120 -9.28 -17.29 12.65
CA ALA A 120 -10.61 -17.72 13.09
C ALA A 120 -10.53 -18.68 14.29
N LYS A 121 -9.68 -19.70 14.24
CA LYS A 121 -9.49 -20.65 15.35
C LYS A 121 -8.90 -19.99 16.59
N VAL A 122 -7.95 -19.07 16.42
CA VAL A 122 -7.37 -18.31 17.53
C VAL A 122 -8.45 -17.43 18.18
N LYS A 123 -9.30 -16.79 17.38
CA LYS A 123 -10.43 -16.00 17.90
C LYS A 123 -11.42 -16.87 18.68
N GLU A 124 -11.78 -18.03 18.16
CA GLU A 124 -12.67 -19.00 18.85
C GLU A 124 -12.07 -19.47 20.18
N LEU A 125 -10.80 -19.86 20.18
CA LEU A 125 -10.10 -20.26 21.40
C LEU A 125 -10.06 -19.13 22.44
N THR A 126 -9.76 -17.90 22.01
CA THR A 126 -9.73 -16.72 22.87
C THR A 126 -11.10 -16.42 23.49
N LEU A 127 -12.19 -16.67 22.75
CA LEU A 127 -13.57 -16.53 23.24
C LEU A 127 -14.00 -17.67 24.18
N SER A 128 -13.38 -18.86 24.06
CA SER A 128 -13.69 -20.04 24.86
C SER A 128 -12.91 -20.13 26.19
N LEU A 129 -11.89 -19.28 26.37
CA LEU A 129 -11.16 -19.18 27.63
C LEU A 129 -12.05 -18.55 28.71
N PRO A 130 -12.16 -19.15 29.92
CA PRO A 130 -12.79 -18.50 31.05
C PRO A 130 -12.14 -17.13 31.28
N GLN A 131 -12.95 -16.07 31.32
CA GLN A 131 -12.51 -14.74 31.72
C GLN A 131 -12.32 -14.73 33.25
N ASP A 132 -11.42 -15.57 33.77
CA ASP A 132 -10.97 -15.47 35.15
C ASP A 132 -10.10 -14.22 35.23
N HIS A 133 -10.72 -13.09 35.59
CA HIS A 133 -10.22 -12.06 36.50
C HIS A 133 -11.17 -10.87 36.47
N GLN A 134 -12.25 -10.92 37.24
CA GLN A 134 -12.67 -9.83 38.15
C GLN A 134 -13.49 -10.42 39.31
N SER A 135 -12.78 -11.00 40.29
CA SER A 135 -13.24 -11.08 41.67
C SER A 135 -12.08 -10.63 42.56
N GLU A 136 -12.34 -9.51 43.26
CA GLU A 136 -11.61 -8.90 44.38
C GLU A 136 -10.31 -8.10 44.10
#